data_AF-A0A1F2TVF2-F1
#
_entry.id   AF-A0A1F2TVF2-F1
#
_cell.length_a   1.000
_cell.length_b   1.000
_cell.length_c   1.000
_cell.angle_alpha   90.00
_cell.angle_beta   90.00
_cell.angle_gamma   90.00
#
_symmetry.space_group_name_H-M   'P 1'
#
loop_
_entity.id
_entity.type
_entity.pdbx_description
1 polymer ?
#
loop_
_entity_poly.entity_id
_entity_poly.type
_entity_poly.pdbx_seq_one_letter_code
_entity_poly.pdbx_strand_id
1 'polypeptide(L)'
;MSQKSWSDVVREREDAFERAVVDAMRQLMQGRHMYQSIVIPNHIDKYLLMKDGKNEQHNHTSITAMMTGHWLLQGPPAALGAARVCVCRPPDLKLFCQHSRCDRVEAFNLVYAKSLLGDLGGKADFQTEKGESEQKFVFGYQCQSCKGTPEFFLIHRRGLRLTLEGRSPMEHVAVPAVIPKSFHRFYVGAVIAHQSGHTLSGIFMLRTLIEQWARQVTGSTKRDADQVMEAYMETLPKDFSDRFPSMRKLYAELSADIHGAVGAPELFDRGRQIIDEHFDARRLFRLADKAAGPPAAVASEKPELSA
;
A
#
# COMPACT_ATOMS: atom_id res chain seq x y z
N MET A 1 -9.62 32.07 -35.26
CA MET A 1 -9.03 31.00 -34.41
C MET A 1 -7.55 30.97 -34.71
N SER A 2 -6.68 31.26 -33.73
CA SER A 2 -5.23 31.25 -33.94
C SER A 2 -4.75 29.82 -34.16
N GLN A 3 -4.07 29.55 -35.27
CA GLN A 3 -3.46 28.25 -35.55
C GLN A 3 -2.34 28.03 -34.52
N LYS A 4 -2.46 27.02 -33.65
CA LYS A 4 -1.40 26.68 -32.68
C LYS A 4 -0.12 26.37 -33.46
N SER A 5 1.03 26.88 -32.98
CA SER A 5 2.30 26.53 -33.61
C SER A 5 2.59 25.04 -33.38
N TRP A 6 3.32 24.42 -34.29
CA TRP A 6 3.68 23.00 -34.18
C TRP A 6 4.46 22.71 -32.88
N SER A 7 5.35 23.62 -32.47
CA SER A 7 6.06 23.55 -31.19
C SER A 7 5.13 23.51 -29.98
N ASP A 8 4.00 24.22 -30.04
CA ASP A 8 3.01 24.21 -28.95
C ASP A 8 2.33 22.85 -28.84
N VAL A 9 2.04 22.19 -29.97
CA VAL A 9 1.41 20.86 -30.00
C VAL A 9 2.35 19.80 -29.42
N VAL A 10 3.64 19.82 -29.77
CA VAL A 10 4.58 18.84 -29.19
C VAL A 10 4.72 19.07 -27.68
N ARG A 11 4.89 20.32 -27.24
CA ARG A 11 4.98 20.66 -25.82
C ARG A 11 3.74 20.22 -25.02
N GLU A 12 2.54 20.47 -25.55
CA GLU A 12 1.28 20.07 -24.89
C GLU A 12 1.20 18.56 -24.62
N ARG A 13 1.79 17.75 -25.50
CA ARG A 13 1.84 16.28 -25.36
C ARG A 13 2.87 15.82 -24.35
N GLU A 14 4.04 16.44 -24.35
CA GLU A 14 5.07 16.18 -23.35
C GLU A 14 4.54 16.53 -21.96
N ASP A 15 3.90 17.69 -21.82
CA ASP A 15 3.24 18.09 -20.59
C ASP A 15 2.13 17.09 -20.20
N ALA A 16 1.40 16.52 -21.16
CA ALA A 16 0.38 15.52 -20.89
C ALA A 16 0.97 14.20 -20.39
N PHE A 17 2.09 13.75 -20.97
CA PHE A 17 2.81 12.58 -20.50
C PHE A 17 3.41 12.81 -19.10
N GLU A 18 4.05 13.96 -18.87
CA GLU A 18 4.55 14.33 -17.55
C GLU A 18 3.43 14.33 -16.51
N ARG A 19 2.27 14.93 -16.82
CA ARG A 19 1.10 14.89 -15.93
C ARG A 19 0.67 13.45 -15.63
N ALA A 20 0.62 12.57 -16.64
CA ALA A 20 0.28 11.16 -16.43
C ALA A 20 1.28 10.44 -15.52
N VAL A 21 2.58 10.74 -15.63
CA VAL A 21 3.61 10.22 -14.71
C VAL A 21 3.37 10.71 -13.28
N VAL A 22 3.16 12.02 -13.10
CA VAL A 22 2.91 12.64 -11.78
C VAL A 22 1.64 12.07 -11.15
N ASP A 23 0.58 11.92 -11.93
CA ASP A 23 -0.69 11.35 -11.46
C ASP A 23 -0.54 9.88 -11.09
N ALA A 24 0.20 9.10 -11.87
CA ALA A 24 0.49 7.70 -11.55
C ALA A 24 1.32 7.59 -10.25
N MET A 25 2.34 8.42 -10.06
CA MET A 25 3.10 8.48 -8.82
C MET A 25 2.24 8.89 -7.62
N ARG A 26 1.35 9.88 -7.80
CA ARG A 26 0.41 10.30 -6.75
C ARG A 26 -0.53 9.16 -6.36
N GLN A 27 -1.15 8.50 -7.34
CA GLN A 27 -2.04 7.36 -7.11
C GLN A 27 -1.29 6.22 -6.41
N LEU A 28 -0.06 5.96 -6.81
CA LEU A 28 0.78 4.92 -6.23
C LEU A 28 1.12 5.21 -4.75
N MET A 29 1.47 6.45 -4.41
CA MET A 29 1.84 6.80 -3.03
C MET A 29 0.64 7.02 -2.09
N GLN A 30 -0.50 7.51 -2.60
CA GLN A 30 -1.69 7.80 -1.77
C GLN A 30 -2.65 6.62 -1.65
N GLY A 31 -2.82 5.85 -2.72
CA GLY A 31 -3.94 4.90 -2.85
C GLY A 31 -3.53 3.46 -3.12
N ARG A 32 -2.23 3.16 -3.19
CA ARG A 32 -1.75 1.79 -3.37
C ARG A 32 -0.94 1.32 -2.17
N HIS A 33 -0.98 0.01 -2.01
CA HIS A 33 -0.26 -0.70 -0.96
C HIS A 33 1.13 -1.12 -1.45
N MET A 34 1.96 -1.61 -0.54
CA MET A 34 3.28 -2.12 -0.88
C MET A 34 3.20 -3.23 -1.95
N TYR A 35 4.17 -3.26 -2.86
CA TYR A 35 4.28 -4.14 -4.03
C TYR A 35 3.19 -4.02 -5.09
N GLN A 36 2.28 -3.05 -4.98
CA GLN A 36 1.31 -2.77 -6.02
C GLN A 36 1.90 -1.91 -7.13
N SER A 37 1.35 -2.06 -8.33
CA SER A 37 1.85 -1.40 -9.54
C SER A 37 0.77 -0.57 -10.23
N ILE A 38 1.20 0.50 -10.90
CA ILE A 38 0.39 1.27 -11.85
C ILE A 38 1.13 1.28 -13.19
N VAL A 39 0.40 1.01 -14.28
CA VAL A 39 0.94 1.08 -15.64
C VAL A 39 0.49 2.40 -16.27
N ILE A 40 1.44 3.24 -16.63
CA ILE A 40 1.17 4.47 -17.38
C ILE A 40 0.75 4.08 -18.80
N PRO A 41 -0.37 4.60 -19.33
CA PRO A 41 -0.83 4.24 -20.66
C PRO A 41 0.22 4.51 -21.75
N ASN A 42 0.53 3.47 -22.54
CA ASN A 42 1.45 3.52 -23.68
C ASN A 42 0.81 4.06 -24.97
N HIS A 43 -0.48 4.40 -24.95
CA HIS A 43 -1.16 4.88 -26.15
C HIS A 43 -0.77 6.32 -26.42
N ILE A 44 0.21 6.50 -27.31
CA ILE A 44 0.57 7.81 -27.86
C ILE A 44 -0.69 8.54 -28.34
N ASP A 45 -1.65 7.79 -28.90
CA ASP A 45 -2.98 8.25 -29.33
C ASP A 45 -3.83 8.91 -28.25
N LYS A 46 -3.71 8.51 -26.99
CA LYS A 46 -4.43 9.17 -25.87
C LYS A 46 -3.88 10.57 -25.58
N TYR A 47 -2.66 10.85 -26.05
CA TYR A 47 -2.05 12.17 -25.96
C TYR A 47 -2.19 12.95 -27.29
N LEU A 48 -2.85 12.40 -28.31
CA LEU A 48 -3.08 13.06 -29.60
C LEU A 48 -4.38 13.87 -29.59
N LEU A 49 -4.28 15.17 -29.88
CA LEU A 49 -5.44 16.02 -30.22
C LEU A 49 -5.61 16.28 -31.72
N MET A 50 -4.63 15.91 -32.57
CA MET A 50 -4.71 16.11 -34.03
C MET A 50 -3.97 15.00 -34.80
N LYS A 51 -4.62 14.46 -35.84
CA LYS A 51 -4.07 13.52 -36.82
C LYS A 51 -3.57 14.31 -38.03
N ASP A 52 -2.26 14.53 -38.13
CA ASP A 52 -1.64 15.15 -39.31
C ASP A 52 -0.47 14.28 -39.78
N GLY A 53 -0.68 13.52 -40.85
CA GLY A 53 0.06 12.30 -41.19
C GLY A 53 1.54 12.45 -41.61
N LYS A 54 2.07 13.67 -41.77
CA LYS A 54 3.51 13.88 -42.06
C LYS A 54 4.34 14.25 -40.83
N ASN A 55 3.72 14.82 -39.79
CA ASN A 55 4.38 15.24 -38.56
C ASN A 55 4.24 14.21 -37.43
N GLU A 56 3.42 13.18 -37.65
CA GLU A 56 3.17 12.07 -36.72
C GLU A 56 4.47 11.33 -36.34
N GLN A 57 5.33 11.01 -37.31
CA GLN A 57 6.59 10.28 -37.08
C GLN A 57 7.51 10.98 -36.04
N HIS A 58 7.73 12.30 -36.18
CA HIS A 58 8.58 13.05 -35.24
C HIS A 58 7.95 13.15 -33.85
N ASN A 59 6.61 13.24 -33.78
CA ASN A 59 5.88 13.21 -32.51
C ASN A 59 6.07 11.88 -31.77
N HIS A 60 5.98 10.76 -32.50
CA HIS A 60 6.23 9.44 -31.94
C HIS A 60 7.65 9.34 -31.41
N THR A 61 8.66 9.84 -32.12
CA THR A 61 10.06 9.78 -31.67
C THR A 61 10.29 10.54 -30.36
N SER A 62 9.75 11.76 -30.22
CA SER A 62 9.94 12.59 -29.02
C SER A 62 9.31 11.96 -27.78
N ILE A 63 8.04 11.54 -27.87
CA ILE A 63 7.32 10.93 -26.74
C ILE A 63 7.90 9.56 -26.43
N THR A 64 8.25 8.76 -27.44
CA THR A 64 8.92 7.46 -27.22
C THR A 64 10.25 7.65 -26.50
N ALA A 65 11.04 8.68 -26.83
CA ALA A 65 12.27 8.99 -26.13
C ALA A 65 12.03 9.36 -24.66
N MET A 66 10.97 10.10 -24.32
CA MET A 66 10.58 10.35 -22.92
C MET A 66 10.13 9.07 -22.21
N MET A 67 9.41 8.18 -22.90
CA MET A 67 8.85 6.95 -22.33
C MET A 67 9.90 5.87 -22.07
N THR A 68 10.98 5.83 -22.87
CA THR A 68 12.06 4.83 -22.74
C THR A 68 13.34 5.42 -22.15
N GLY A 69 13.47 6.74 -22.13
CA GLY A 69 14.60 7.45 -21.57
C GLY A 69 14.62 7.50 -20.05
N HIS A 70 15.72 8.00 -19.52
CA HIS A 70 15.91 8.30 -18.10
C HIS A 70 14.96 9.42 -17.66
N TRP A 71 14.23 9.25 -16.54
CA TRP A 71 13.41 10.32 -15.96
C TRP A 71 14.17 11.07 -14.87
N LEU A 72 14.05 12.39 -14.88
CA LEU A 72 14.67 13.27 -13.90
C LEU A 72 13.66 13.73 -12.85
N LEU A 73 14.03 13.69 -11.57
CA LEU A 73 13.18 14.21 -10.49
C LEU A 73 13.30 15.73 -10.30
N GLN A 74 14.47 16.29 -10.62
CA GLN A 74 14.77 17.73 -10.51
C GLN A 74 15.79 18.15 -11.58
N GLY A 75 15.80 19.44 -11.92
CA GLY A 75 16.84 20.11 -12.72
C GLY A 75 16.43 20.45 -14.16
N PRO A 76 17.07 21.48 -14.78
CA PRO A 76 16.87 21.76 -16.19
C PRO A 76 17.48 20.63 -17.05
N PRO A 77 16.87 20.27 -18.21
CA PRO A 77 17.35 19.20 -19.10
C PRO A 77 18.76 19.43 -19.69
N ALA A 78 19.40 20.57 -19.40
CA ALA A 78 20.63 21.05 -20.00
C ALA A 78 21.83 20.09 -19.87
N ALA A 79 21.83 19.17 -18.90
CA ALA A 79 22.92 18.23 -18.68
C ALA A 79 22.91 16.98 -19.61
N LEU A 80 21.81 16.70 -20.32
CA LEU A 80 21.63 15.43 -21.06
C LEU A 80 21.69 15.55 -22.60
N GLY A 81 22.13 16.68 -23.13
CA GLY A 81 22.19 16.91 -24.59
C GLY A 81 20.81 16.99 -25.24
N ALA A 82 20.75 17.09 -26.56
CA ALA A 82 19.55 17.41 -27.35
C ALA A 82 18.38 16.40 -27.26
N ALA A 83 18.47 15.35 -26.45
CA ALA A 83 17.39 14.39 -26.23
C ALA A 83 16.35 14.98 -25.28
N ARG A 84 15.06 14.87 -25.64
CA ARG A 84 13.95 15.29 -24.78
C ARG A 84 13.78 14.29 -23.64
N VAL A 85 13.84 14.79 -22.43
CA VAL A 85 13.85 14.02 -21.17
C VAL A 85 12.55 14.28 -20.42
N CYS A 86 11.96 13.23 -19.85
CA CYS A 86 10.80 13.38 -18.97
C CYS A 86 11.24 13.97 -17.63
N VAL A 87 10.68 15.13 -17.27
CA VAL A 87 10.87 15.73 -15.95
C VAL A 87 9.72 15.27 -15.05
N CYS A 88 10.01 14.30 -14.22
CA CYS A 88 9.08 13.73 -13.27
C CYS A 88 9.03 14.57 -11.99
N ARG A 89 8.17 15.60 -11.99
CA ARG A 89 7.96 16.44 -10.81
C ARG A 89 7.34 15.61 -9.66
N PRO A 90 7.92 15.62 -8.44
CA PRO A 90 7.30 14.94 -7.31
C PRO A 90 5.89 15.49 -7.05
N PRO A 91 4.86 14.63 -6.89
CA PRO A 91 3.49 15.08 -6.68
C PRO A 91 3.24 15.64 -5.27
N ASP A 92 2.31 16.57 -5.15
CA ASP A 92 1.74 16.91 -3.85
C ASP A 92 0.94 15.73 -3.28
N LEU A 93 1.17 15.43 -2.00
CA LEU A 93 0.57 14.29 -1.32
C LEU A 93 -0.40 14.68 -0.20
N LYS A 94 -1.51 13.94 -0.11
CA LYS A 94 -2.38 13.86 1.06
C LYS A 94 -2.31 12.46 1.64
N LEU A 95 -1.82 12.33 2.87
CA LEU A 95 -1.57 11.05 3.53
C LEU A 95 -2.16 11.06 4.94
N PHE A 96 -2.46 9.88 5.49
CA PHE A 96 -2.85 9.77 6.89
C PHE A 96 -1.64 9.96 7.79
N CYS A 97 -1.60 11.02 8.58
CA CYS A 97 -0.51 11.28 9.52
C CYS A 97 -0.71 10.49 10.81
N GLN A 98 0.14 9.48 11.05
CA GLN A 98 0.12 8.62 12.23
C GLN A 98 0.61 9.31 13.52
N HIS A 99 1.05 10.57 13.45
CA HIS A 99 1.43 11.30 14.64
C HIS A 99 0.17 11.61 15.47
N SER A 100 0.21 11.29 16.77
CA SER A 100 -0.86 11.54 17.74
C SER A 100 -1.46 12.96 17.76
N ARG A 101 -0.75 13.97 17.26
CA ARG A 101 -1.25 15.36 17.16
C ARG A 101 -2.17 15.59 15.95
N CYS A 102 -2.04 14.76 14.91
CA CYS A 102 -2.83 14.85 13.70
C CYS A 102 -3.89 13.75 13.66
N ASP A 103 -3.44 12.49 13.65
CA ASP A 103 -4.25 11.27 13.53
C ASP A 103 -5.39 11.38 12.48
N ARG A 104 -5.05 11.95 11.33
CA ARG A 104 -5.99 12.25 10.23
C ARG A 104 -5.25 12.43 8.91
N VAL A 105 -6.02 12.52 7.82
CA VAL A 105 -5.47 12.87 6.51
C VAL A 105 -5.02 14.32 6.49
N GLU A 106 -3.75 14.53 6.16
CA GLU A 106 -3.08 15.83 6.11
C GLU A 106 -2.35 16.01 4.79
N ALA A 107 -2.06 17.26 4.43
CA ALA A 107 -1.15 17.56 3.33
C ALA A 107 0.32 17.35 3.76
N PHE A 108 1.16 16.85 2.85
CA PHE A 108 2.57 16.59 3.11
C PHE A 108 3.45 17.35 2.12
N ASN A 109 4.51 17.97 2.63
CA ASN A 109 5.53 18.63 1.82
C ASN A 109 6.61 17.63 1.41
N LEU A 110 7.07 17.71 0.17
CA LEU A 110 8.30 17.06 -0.23
C LEU A 110 9.48 17.65 0.55
N VAL A 111 10.26 16.79 1.21
CA VAL A 111 11.51 17.15 1.90
C VAL A 111 12.72 16.44 1.33
N TYR A 112 12.52 15.37 0.56
CA TYR A 112 13.60 14.60 -0.06
C TYR A 112 13.12 13.96 -1.37
N ALA A 113 13.93 14.01 -2.43
CA ALA A 113 13.68 13.29 -3.68
C ALA A 113 15.02 12.92 -4.32
N LYS A 114 15.23 11.64 -4.64
CA LYS A 114 16.46 11.17 -5.29
C LYS A 114 16.19 10.00 -6.22
N SER A 115 16.85 9.99 -7.40
CA SER A 115 16.97 8.78 -8.23
C SER A 115 18.17 7.98 -7.72
N LEU A 116 17.96 6.71 -7.38
CA LEU A 116 19.03 5.87 -6.81
C LEU A 116 19.99 5.32 -7.86
N LEU A 117 19.52 5.09 -9.07
CA LEU A 117 20.30 4.47 -10.16
C LEU A 117 20.81 5.50 -11.17
N GLY A 118 20.20 6.69 -11.23
CA GLY A 118 20.53 7.72 -12.23
C GLY A 118 21.89 8.40 -12.04
N ASP A 119 22.42 8.42 -10.82
CA ASP A 119 23.68 9.11 -10.50
C ASP A 119 24.94 8.26 -10.83
N LEU A 120 24.77 7.00 -11.25
CA LEU A 120 25.90 6.07 -11.49
C LEU A 120 26.58 6.24 -12.86
N GLY A 121 26.10 7.17 -13.70
CA GLY A 121 26.86 7.73 -14.83
C GLY A 121 27.02 6.85 -16.07
N GLY A 122 26.53 5.60 -16.09
CA GLY A 122 26.59 4.71 -17.25
C GLY A 122 25.29 4.67 -18.08
N LYS A 123 25.39 4.73 -19.41
CA LYS A 123 24.27 4.41 -20.33
C LYS A 123 23.74 2.98 -20.15
N ALA A 124 24.49 2.10 -19.49
CA ALA A 124 24.15 0.71 -19.22
C ALA A 124 23.30 0.51 -17.94
N ASP A 125 23.17 1.53 -17.07
CA ASP A 125 22.65 1.32 -15.71
C ASP A 125 21.13 1.51 -15.57
N PHE A 126 20.44 1.86 -16.67
CA PHE A 126 18.99 2.09 -16.67
C PHE A 126 18.23 1.19 -17.66
N GLN A 127 18.86 0.14 -18.20
CA GLN A 127 18.18 -0.83 -19.06
C GLN A 127 18.35 -2.25 -18.50
N THR A 128 17.25 -2.98 -18.42
CA THR A 128 17.27 -4.42 -18.14
C THR A 128 17.91 -5.20 -19.28
N GLU A 129 18.25 -6.47 -19.06
CA GLU A 129 18.70 -7.40 -20.13
C GLU A 129 17.73 -7.48 -21.31
N LYS A 130 16.44 -7.18 -21.08
CA LYS A 130 15.39 -7.17 -22.10
C LYS A 130 15.26 -5.83 -22.82
N GLY A 131 16.12 -4.85 -22.52
CA GLY A 131 16.10 -3.50 -23.07
C GLY A 131 15.02 -2.58 -22.48
N GLU A 132 14.32 -3.01 -21.42
CA GLU A 132 13.32 -2.17 -20.73
C GLU A 132 14.00 -1.16 -19.81
N SER A 133 13.50 0.07 -19.75
CA SER A 133 14.03 1.09 -18.84
C SER A 133 13.82 0.71 -17.37
N GLU A 134 14.83 0.86 -16.52
CA GLU A 134 14.77 0.58 -15.08
C GLU A 134 15.29 1.76 -14.28
N GLN A 135 14.50 2.24 -13.32
CA GLN A 135 14.91 3.31 -12.40
C GLN A 135 14.27 3.13 -11.03
N LYS A 136 14.99 3.50 -9.97
CA LYS A 136 14.45 3.56 -8.61
C LYS A 136 14.47 4.98 -8.08
N PHE A 137 13.38 5.40 -7.47
CA PHE A 137 13.19 6.72 -6.91
C PHE A 137 12.86 6.61 -5.43
N VAL A 138 13.46 7.49 -4.62
CA VAL A 138 13.12 7.65 -3.22
C VAL A 138 12.55 9.04 -3.00
N PHE A 139 11.38 9.09 -2.37
CA PHE A 139 10.75 10.33 -1.96
C PHE A 139 10.56 10.35 -0.46
N GLY A 140 10.83 11.48 0.18
CA GLY A 140 10.55 11.73 1.59
C GLY A 140 9.57 12.90 1.70
N TYR A 141 8.47 12.68 2.41
CA TYR A 141 7.38 13.62 2.59
C TYR A 141 7.13 13.89 4.07
N GLN A 142 7.00 15.15 4.46
CA GLN A 142 6.77 15.54 5.84
C GLN A 142 5.39 16.19 6.01
N CYS A 143 4.62 15.74 7.00
CA CYS A 143 3.31 16.30 7.31
C CYS A 143 3.40 17.82 7.52
N GLN A 144 2.56 18.59 6.81
CA GLN A 144 2.58 20.05 6.89
C GLN A 144 2.19 20.59 8.26
N SER A 145 1.30 19.88 8.98
CA SER A 145 0.75 20.30 10.27
C SER A 145 1.71 20.01 11.43
N CYS A 146 2.01 18.73 11.70
CA CYS A 146 2.82 18.38 12.87
C CYS A 146 4.33 18.44 12.65
N LYS A 147 4.79 18.52 11.39
CA LYS A 147 6.21 18.44 11.00
C LYS A 147 6.94 17.23 11.63
N GLY A 148 6.23 16.10 11.77
CA GLY A 148 6.77 14.88 12.36
C GLY A 148 7.84 14.21 11.50
N THR A 149 8.16 12.96 11.82
CA THR A 149 9.08 12.14 11.01
C THR A 149 8.59 12.04 9.56
N PRO A 150 9.46 12.28 8.56
CA PRO A 150 9.07 12.12 7.16
C PRO A 150 8.65 10.68 6.82
N GLU A 151 7.64 10.55 5.98
CA GLU A 151 7.27 9.29 5.33
C GLU A 151 8.10 9.11 4.05
N PHE A 152 8.76 7.96 3.92
CA PHE A 152 9.57 7.61 2.77
C PHE A 152 8.87 6.60 1.88
N PHE A 153 9.00 6.80 0.56
CA PHE A 153 8.48 5.93 -0.49
C PHE A 153 9.62 5.52 -1.42
N LEU A 154 9.74 4.23 -1.71
CA LEU A 154 10.62 3.67 -2.72
C LEU A 154 9.76 3.23 -3.91
N ILE A 155 9.93 3.91 -5.05
CA ILE A 155 9.22 3.62 -6.29
C ILE A 155 10.20 3.02 -7.29
N HIS A 156 9.84 1.88 -7.85
CA HIS A 156 10.58 1.22 -8.93
C HIS A 156 9.82 1.40 -10.24
N ARG A 157 10.46 2.00 -11.23
CA ARG A 157 10.02 2.07 -12.62
C ARG A 157 10.65 0.93 -13.42
N ARG A 158 9.81 0.17 -14.11
CA ARG A 158 10.20 -0.77 -15.17
C ARG A 158 9.38 -0.48 -16.43
N GLY A 159 10.01 0.10 -17.44
CA GLY A 159 9.35 0.68 -18.60
C GLY A 159 8.37 1.79 -18.19
N LEU A 160 7.07 1.55 -18.38
CA LEU A 160 5.98 2.44 -17.96
C LEU A 160 5.23 1.96 -16.71
N ARG A 161 5.68 0.86 -16.12
CA ARG A 161 5.13 0.34 -14.87
C ARG A 161 5.87 0.98 -13.69
N LEU A 162 5.13 1.57 -12.77
CA LEU A 162 5.61 2.06 -11.50
C LEU A 162 5.12 1.14 -10.38
N THR A 163 6.02 0.68 -9.52
CA THR A 163 5.74 -0.22 -8.40
C THR A 163 6.17 0.42 -7.11
N LEU A 164 5.35 0.36 -6.06
CA LEU A 164 5.73 0.80 -4.72
C LEU A 164 6.49 -0.33 -4.03
N GLU A 165 7.82 -0.31 -4.03
CA GLU A 165 8.63 -1.37 -3.41
C GLU A 165 8.82 -1.19 -1.91
N GLY A 166 8.68 0.03 -1.41
CA GLY A 166 8.88 0.30 0.01
C GLY A 166 8.14 1.54 0.50
N ARG A 167 7.71 1.49 1.76
CA ARG A 167 7.09 2.59 2.48
C ARG A 167 7.51 2.57 3.95
N SER A 168 7.89 3.71 4.50
CA SER A 168 8.25 3.84 5.92
C SER A 168 7.71 5.16 6.49
N PRO A 169 6.83 5.14 7.52
CA PRO A 169 6.25 3.97 8.17
C PRO A 169 5.31 3.19 7.23
N MET A 170 4.93 1.97 7.63
CA MET A 170 3.88 1.23 6.93
C MET A 170 2.59 2.03 6.91
N GLU A 171 1.76 1.78 5.91
CA GLU A 171 0.51 2.51 5.71
C GLU A 171 -0.47 2.38 6.88
N HIS A 172 -1.27 3.42 7.05
CA HIS A 172 -2.35 3.39 8.02
C HIS A 172 -3.49 2.52 7.51
N VAL A 173 -3.87 1.51 8.30
CA VAL A 173 -5.09 0.73 8.10
C VAL A 173 -6.13 1.18 9.12
N ALA A 174 -7.27 1.66 8.63
CA ALA A 174 -8.39 1.99 9.50
C ALA A 174 -8.95 0.69 10.11
N VAL A 175 -8.92 0.59 11.44
CA VAL A 175 -9.52 -0.53 12.18
C VAL A 175 -10.89 -0.11 12.69
N PRO A 176 -11.95 -0.92 12.48
CA PRO A 176 -13.25 -0.65 13.06
C PRO A 176 -13.17 -0.45 14.58
N ALA A 177 -13.82 0.60 15.09
CA ALA A 177 -13.77 0.94 16.52
C ALA A 177 -14.37 -0.15 17.43
N VAL A 178 -15.15 -1.07 16.85
CA VAL A 178 -15.74 -2.24 17.53
C VAL A 178 -14.71 -3.30 17.87
N ILE A 179 -13.55 -3.31 17.20
CA ILE A 179 -12.46 -4.24 17.49
C ILE A 179 -11.62 -3.66 18.64
N PRO A 180 -11.36 -4.41 19.73
CA PRO A 180 -10.59 -3.89 20.85
C PRO A 180 -9.13 -3.60 20.49
N LYS A 181 -8.58 -2.52 21.06
CA LYS A 181 -7.25 -1.98 20.73
C LYS A 181 -6.12 -3.00 20.87
N SER A 182 -6.20 -3.92 21.83
CA SER A 182 -5.20 -4.98 22.04
C SER A 182 -5.07 -5.94 20.85
N PHE A 183 -6.09 -6.03 20.00
CA PHE A 183 -6.12 -6.91 18.83
C PHE A 183 -5.90 -6.17 17.50
N HIS A 184 -5.82 -4.83 17.50
CA HIS A 184 -5.61 -4.03 16.30
C HIS A 184 -4.40 -4.49 15.51
N ARG A 185 -3.30 -4.87 16.17
CA ARG A 185 -2.08 -5.35 15.52
C ARG A 185 -2.31 -6.56 14.60
N PHE A 186 -3.21 -7.48 14.98
CA PHE A 186 -3.50 -8.66 14.18
C PHE A 186 -4.35 -8.28 12.97
N TYR A 187 -5.34 -7.41 13.16
CA TYR A 187 -6.20 -6.92 12.08
C TYR A 187 -5.40 -6.11 11.05
N VAL A 188 -4.64 -5.13 11.52
CA VAL A 188 -3.78 -4.28 10.68
C VAL A 188 -2.76 -5.13 9.93
N GLY A 189 -2.07 -6.03 10.64
CA GLY A 189 -1.09 -6.92 10.01
C GLY A 189 -1.73 -7.86 8.99
N ALA A 190 -2.97 -8.33 9.22
CA ALA A 190 -3.70 -9.15 8.27
C ALA A 190 -3.98 -8.39 6.96
N VAL A 191 -4.49 -7.16 7.08
CA VAL A 191 -4.81 -6.29 5.94
C VAL A 191 -3.55 -5.94 5.14
N ILE A 192 -2.48 -5.51 5.82
CA ILE A 192 -1.20 -5.18 5.16
C ILE A 192 -0.63 -6.40 4.44
N ALA A 193 -0.64 -7.58 5.08
CA ALA A 193 -0.11 -8.81 4.47
C ALA A 193 -0.87 -9.17 3.20
N HIS A 194 -2.21 -9.17 3.26
CA HIS A 194 -3.04 -9.44 2.09
C HIS A 194 -2.81 -8.42 0.97
N GLN A 195 -2.79 -7.13 1.29
CA GLN A 195 -2.58 -6.05 0.33
C GLN A 195 -1.20 -6.06 -0.33
N SER A 196 -0.21 -6.63 0.36
CA SER A 196 1.17 -6.84 -0.12
C SER A 196 1.34 -8.15 -0.91
N GLY A 197 0.26 -8.88 -1.21
CA GLY A 197 0.29 -10.13 -1.96
C GLY A 197 0.59 -11.39 -1.12
N HIS A 198 0.68 -11.26 0.20
CA HIS A 198 0.90 -12.37 1.13
C HIS A 198 -0.41 -12.79 1.81
N THR A 199 -1.42 -13.14 1.01
CA THR A 199 -2.78 -13.46 1.49
C THR A 199 -2.80 -14.56 2.54
N LEU A 200 -2.00 -15.62 2.38
CA LEU A 200 -1.91 -16.71 3.37
C LEU A 200 -1.47 -16.21 4.75
N SER A 201 -0.51 -15.29 4.80
CA SER A 201 -0.10 -14.63 6.04
C SER A 201 -1.21 -13.74 6.60
N GLY A 202 -1.98 -13.08 5.73
CA GLY A 202 -3.19 -12.34 6.10
C GLY A 202 -4.23 -13.22 6.79
N ILE A 203 -4.55 -14.37 6.19
CA ILE A 203 -5.48 -15.37 6.73
C ILE A 203 -5.00 -15.91 8.08
N PHE A 204 -3.69 -16.19 8.21
CA PHE A 204 -3.10 -16.58 9.48
C PHE A 204 -3.29 -15.52 10.58
N MET A 205 -3.13 -14.23 10.24
CA MET A 205 -3.34 -13.13 11.18
C MET A 205 -4.82 -12.97 11.57
N LEU A 206 -5.77 -13.15 10.64
CA LEU A 206 -7.20 -13.17 10.96
C LEU A 206 -7.55 -14.33 11.90
N ARG A 207 -7.05 -15.54 11.63
CA ARG A 207 -7.23 -16.70 12.54
C ARG A 207 -6.66 -16.42 13.92
N THR A 208 -5.46 -15.83 13.98
CA THR A 208 -4.80 -15.47 15.23
C THR A 208 -5.63 -14.45 16.02
N LEU A 209 -6.19 -13.44 15.36
CA LEU A 209 -7.10 -12.47 15.99
C LEU A 209 -8.27 -13.19 16.68
N ILE A 210 -8.95 -14.07 15.96
CA ILE A 210 -10.12 -14.81 16.46
C ILE A 210 -9.74 -15.66 17.67
N GLU A 211 -8.64 -16.41 17.57
CA GLU A 211 -8.20 -17.30 18.64
C GLU A 211 -7.80 -16.52 19.90
N GLN A 212 -6.97 -15.49 19.75
CA GLN A 212 -6.50 -14.71 20.89
C GLN A 212 -7.67 -13.95 21.56
N TRP A 213 -8.65 -13.52 20.77
CA TRP A 213 -9.89 -12.95 21.30
C TRP A 213 -10.66 -13.97 22.14
N ALA A 214 -10.93 -15.16 21.57
CA ALA A 214 -11.66 -16.22 22.25
C ALA A 214 -10.96 -16.64 23.56
N ARG A 215 -9.62 -16.73 23.56
CA ARG A 215 -8.80 -16.98 24.76
C ARG A 215 -8.99 -15.89 25.82
N GLN A 216 -8.96 -14.62 25.43
CA GLN A 216 -9.14 -13.52 26.37
C GLN A 216 -10.53 -13.54 27.02
N VAL A 217 -11.60 -13.76 26.24
CA VAL A 217 -12.98 -13.75 26.74
C VAL A 217 -13.23 -14.93 27.70
N THR A 218 -12.72 -16.10 27.35
CA THR A 218 -12.90 -17.34 28.13
C THR A 218 -11.92 -17.46 29.31
N GLY A 219 -10.79 -16.75 29.26
CA GLY A 219 -9.66 -16.97 30.18
C GLY A 219 -8.97 -18.33 29.97
N SER A 220 -9.20 -18.99 28.83
CA SER A 220 -8.72 -20.34 28.59
C SER A 220 -7.22 -20.38 28.27
N THR A 221 -6.48 -21.18 29.04
CA THR A 221 -5.07 -21.51 28.81
C THR A 221 -4.88 -22.83 28.04
N LYS A 222 -5.98 -23.46 27.59
CA LYS A 222 -5.95 -24.74 26.87
C LYS A 222 -5.15 -24.62 25.57
N ARG A 223 -4.34 -25.62 25.23
CA ARG A 223 -3.61 -25.62 23.94
C ARG A 223 -4.52 -25.83 22.74
N ASP A 224 -5.55 -26.66 22.90
CA ASP A 224 -6.51 -27.00 21.87
C ASP A 224 -7.41 -25.80 21.54
N ALA A 225 -7.31 -25.31 20.31
CA ALA A 225 -8.02 -24.13 19.88
C ALA A 225 -9.50 -24.39 19.56
N ASP A 226 -9.88 -25.61 19.18
CA ASP A 226 -11.29 -25.96 18.95
C ASP A 226 -12.07 -25.90 20.27
N GLN A 227 -11.47 -26.38 21.36
CA GLN A 227 -12.04 -26.27 22.70
C GLN A 227 -12.15 -24.82 23.18
N VAL A 228 -11.21 -23.96 22.79
CA VAL A 228 -11.27 -22.52 23.10
C VAL A 228 -12.43 -21.87 22.35
N MET A 229 -12.60 -22.19 21.06
CA MET A 229 -13.68 -21.66 20.25
C MET A 229 -15.04 -22.15 20.75
N GLU A 230 -15.17 -23.41 21.15
CA GLU A 230 -16.38 -23.96 21.74
C GLU A 230 -16.75 -23.24 23.04
N ALA A 231 -15.80 -23.11 23.98
CA ALA A 231 -15.99 -22.37 25.21
C ALA A 231 -16.36 -20.89 24.95
N TYR A 232 -15.82 -20.28 23.89
CA TYR A 232 -16.19 -18.92 23.51
C TYR A 232 -17.63 -18.85 23.00
N MET A 233 -18.07 -19.79 22.17
CA MET A 233 -19.45 -19.81 21.66
C MET A 233 -20.47 -19.97 22.79
N GLU A 234 -20.15 -20.71 23.85
CA GLU A 234 -20.99 -20.84 25.05
C GLU A 234 -21.17 -19.52 25.82
N THR A 235 -20.28 -18.54 25.62
CA THR A 235 -20.43 -17.21 26.23
C THR A 235 -21.44 -16.31 25.51
N LEU A 236 -21.87 -16.70 24.32
CA LEU A 236 -22.78 -15.89 23.49
C LEU A 236 -24.25 -16.20 23.83
N PRO A 237 -25.16 -15.22 23.72
CA PRO A 237 -26.59 -15.46 23.82
C PRO A 237 -27.07 -16.50 22.80
N LYS A 238 -28.11 -17.27 23.16
CA LYS A 238 -28.63 -18.35 22.29
C LYS A 238 -29.08 -17.85 20.92
N ASP A 239 -29.68 -16.66 20.85
CA ASP A 239 -30.16 -16.04 19.62
C ASP A 239 -29.03 -15.36 18.81
N PHE A 240 -27.80 -15.33 19.33
CA PHE A 240 -26.68 -14.70 18.64
C PHE A 240 -26.29 -15.48 17.38
N SER A 241 -26.16 -16.81 17.48
CA SER A 241 -25.78 -17.67 16.37
C SER A 241 -26.82 -17.74 15.25
N ASP A 242 -28.08 -17.48 15.59
CA ASP A 242 -29.18 -17.49 14.62
C ASP A 242 -29.20 -16.22 13.76
N ARG A 243 -28.57 -15.14 14.25
CA ARG A 243 -28.65 -13.81 13.66
C ARG A 243 -27.36 -13.35 12.99
N PHE A 244 -26.21 -13.91 13.37
CA PHE A 244 -24.90 -13.47 12.89
C PHE A 244 -24.05 -14.66 12.43
N PRO A 245 -23.11 -14.43 11.49
CA PRO A 245 -22.19 -15.48 11.05
C PRO A 245 -21.40 -16.08 12.22
N SER A 246 -21.24 -17.41 12.21
CA SER A 246 -20.52 -18.11 13.28
C SER A 246 -19.01 -17.89 13.17
N MET A 247 -18.44 -17.26 14.20
CA MET A 247 -16.99 -17.12 14.35
C MET A 247 -16.26 -18.47 14.39
N ARG A 248 -16.87 -19.52 14.97
CA ARG A 248 -16.33 -20.89 14.96
C ARG A 248 -16.21 -21.45 13.55
N LYS A 249 -17.24 -21.24 12.72
CA LYS A 249 -17.24 -21.68 11.32
C LYS A 249 -16.13 -20.97 10.54
N LEU A 250 -16.03 -19.64 10.67
CA LEU A 250 -14.96 -18.88 10.03
C LEU A 250 -13.58 -19.36 10.48
N TYR A 251 -13.38 -19.58 11.78
CA TYR A 251 -12.11 -20.08 12.31
C TYR A 251 -11.70 -21.41 11.65
N ALA A 252 -12.63 -22.36 11.51
CA ALA A 252 -12.38 -23.63 10.85
C ALA A 252 -12.03 -23.46 9.36
N GLU A 253 -12.72 -22.58 8.64
CA GLU A 253 -12.43 -22.27 7.22
C GLU A 253 -11.03 -21.66 7.06
N LEU A 254 -10.67 -20.67 7.89
CA LEU A 254 -9.32 -20.07 7.88
C LEU A 254 -8.24 -21.10 8.23
N SER A 255 -8.50 -22.00 9.19
CA SER A 255 -7.55 -23.04 9.57
C SER A 255 -7.35 -24.06 8.45
N ALA A 256 -8.43 -24.46 7.77
CA ALA A 256 -8.36 -25.36 6.62
C ALA A 256 -7.54 -24.75 5.47
N ASP A 257 -7.75 -23.46 5.17
CA ASP A 257 -7.00 -22.74 4.13
C ASP A 257 -5.50 -22.66 4.45
N ILE A 258 -5.15 -22.42 5.72
CA ILE A 258 -3.76 -22.43 6.20
C ILE A 258 -3.13 -23.81 6.05
N HIS A 259 -3.81 -24.88 6.49
CA HIS A 259 -3.28 -26.24 6.38
C HIS A 259 -3.17 -26.70 4.93
N GLY A 260 -4.05 -26.23 4.05
CA GLY A 260 -3.96 -26.45 2.61
C GLY A 260 -2.95 -25.55 1.89
N ALA A 261 -2.35 -24.58 2.57
CA ALA A 261 -1.46 -23.57 2.01
C ALA A 261 -2.06 -22.85 0.78
N VAL A 262 -3.37 -22.60 0.79
CA VAL A 262 -4.11 -22.06 -0.37
C VAL A 262 -3.97 -20.54 -0.46
N GLY A 263 -4.32 -19.82 0.60
CA GLY A 263 -4.27 -18.36 0.61
C GLY A 263 -5.38 -17.70 -0.21
N ALA A 264 -6.62 -18.21 -0.13
CA ALA A 264 -7.73 -17.73 -0.97
C ALA A 264 -8.13 -16.27 -0.69
N PRO A 265 -7.98 -15.33 -1.65
CA PRO A 265 -8.33 -13.91 -1.46
C PRO A 265 -9.78 -13.68 -1.03
N GLU A 266 -10.72 -14.45 -1.60
CA GLU A 266 -12.14 -14.32 -1.32
C GLU A 266 -12.48 -14.76 0.11
N LEU A 267 -11.74 -15.72 0.66
CA LEU A 267 -11.86 -16.11 2.06
C LEU A 267 -11.32 -15.02 2.98
N PHE A 268 -10.22 -14.34 2.61
CA PHE A 268 -9.71 -13.22 3.37
C PHE A 268 -10.73 -12.08 3.46
N ASP A 269 -11.26 -11.62 2.33
CA ASP A 269 -12.21 -10.51 2.27
C ASP A 269 -13.49 -10.81 3.06
N ARG A 270 -14.06 -12.00 2.84
CA ARG A 270 -15.24 -12.48 3.58
C ARG A 270 -14.94 -12.65 5.06
N GLY A 271 -13.77 -13.19 5.42
CA GLY A 271 -13.36 -13.39 6.81
C GLY A 271 -13.23 -12.07 7.56
N ARG A 272 -12.65 -11.05 6.92
CA ARG A 272 -12.56 -9.69 7.47
C ARG A 272 -13.95 -9.12 7.73
N GLN A 273 -14.86 -9.22 6.76
CA GLN A 273 -16.24 -8.73 6.91
C GLN A 273 -16.98 -9.44 8.06
N ILE A 274 -16.88 -10.76 8.16
CA ILE A 274 -17.50 -11.53 9.24
C ILE A 274 -16.94 -11.11 10.61
N ILE A 275 -15.63 -10.87 10.70
CA ILE A 275 -15.01 -10.38 11.94
C ILE A 275 -15.61 -9.02 12.32
N ASP A 276 -15.66 -8.07 11.38
CA ASP A 276 -16.21 -6.73 11.61
C ASP A 276 -17.67 -6.82 12.10
N GLU A 277 -18.51 -7.60 11.41
CA GLU A 277 -19.92 -7.82 11.76
C GLU A 277 -20.09 -8.49 13.13
N HIS A 278 -19.25 -9.48 13.46
CA HIS A 278 -19.32 -10.17 14.74
C HIS A 278 -18.98 -9.22 15.90
N PHE A 279 -17.93 -8.40 15.78
CA PHE A 279 -17.60 -7.43 16.82
C PHE A 279 -18.67 -6.34 16.96
N ASP A 280 -19.27 -5.89 15.86
CA ASP A 280 -20.39 -4.96 15.93
C ASP A 280 -21.63 -5.58 16.59
N ALA A 281 -21.93 -6.84 16.28
CA ALA A 281 -23.01 -7.58 16.91
C ALA A 281 -22.80 -7.71 18.43
N ARG A 282 -21.58 -7.98 18.89
CA ARG A 282 -21.26 -8.01 20.32
C ARG A 282 -21.56 -6.67 21.00
N ARG A 283 -21.22 -5.55 20.35
CA ARG A 283 -21.53 -4.21 20.83
C ARG A 283 -23.05 -4.00 20.94
N LEU A 284 -23.83 -4.42 19.93
CA LEU A 284 -25.29 -4.31 19.94
C LEU A 284 -25.94 -5.12 21.09
N PHE A 285 -25.39 -6.30 21.39
CA PHE A 285 -25.81 -7.13 22.53
C PHE A 285 -25.26 -6.66 23.88
N ARG A 286 -24.48 -5.58 23.91
CA ARG A 286 -23.83 -5.03 25.11
C ARG A 286 -23.00 -6.10 25.85
N LEU A 287 -22.37 -7.01 25.10
CA LEU A 287 -21.51 -8.02 25.68
C LEU A 287 -20.24 -7.32 26.17
N ALA A 288 -20.11 -7.19 27.50
CA ALA A 288 -18.97 -6.51 28.09
C ALA A 288 -17.66 -7.21 27.69
N ASP A 289 -16.70 -6.42 27.22
CA ASP A 289 -15.32 -6.88 27.13
C ASP A 289 -14.84 -7.05 28.57
N LYS A 290 -14.53 -8.30 28.98
CA LYS A 290 -13.74 -8.48 30.19
C LYS A 290 -12.45 -7.70 29.96
N ALA A 291 -12.28 -6.60 30.70
CA ALA A 291 -11.16 -5.70 30.58
C ALA A 291 -9.89 -6.55 30.51
N ALA A 292 -9.16 -6.44 29.40
CA ALA A 292 -7.88 -7.09 29.26
C ALA A 292 -7.04 -6.65 30.46
N GLY A 293 -6.69 -7.59 31.35
CA GLY A 293 -5.52 -7.38 32.19
C GLY A 293 -4.36 -6.99 31.28
N PRO A 294 -3.43 -6.12 31.75
CA PRO A 294 -2.32 -5.67 30.93
C PRO A 294 -1.65 -6.87 30.26
N PRO A 295 -1.25 -6.76 28.97
CA PRO A 295 -0.61 -7.86 28.27
C PRO A 295 0.57 -8.33 29.12
N ALA A 296 0.61 -9.64 29.39
CA ALA A 296 1.71 -10.25 30.12
C ALA A 296 3.01 -9.79 29.48
N ALA A 297 3.86 -9.10 30.27
CA ALA A 297 5.10 -8.54 29.78
C ALA A 297 5.90 -9.67 29.12
N VAL A 298 6.21 -9.52 27.84
CA VAL A 298 7.20 -10.37 27.19
C VAL A 298 8.50 -10.07 27.92
N ALA A 299 9.01 -11.04 28.68
CA ALA A 299 10.27 -10.93 29.38
C ALA A 299 11.34 -10.59 28.33
N SER A 300 11.83 -9.35 28.37
CA SER A 300 13.00 -8.94 27.61
C SER A 300 14.18 -9.68 28.24
N GLU A 301 14.59 -10.80 27.64
CA GLU A 301 15.92 -11.35 27.89
C GLU A 301 16.93 -10.26 27.53
N LYS A 302 17.61 -9.74 28.56
CA LYS A 302 18.80 -8.92 28.37
C LYS A 302 19.83 -9.79 27.67
N PRO A 303 20.44 -9.35 26.55
CA PRO A 303 21.61 -10.02 26.04
C PRO A 303 22.74 -9.81 27.05
N GLU A 304 23.18 -10.89 27.69
CA GLU A 304 24.48 -10.94 28.37
C GLU A 304 25.56 -10.76 27.30
N LEU A 305 26.08 -9.53 27.20
CA LEU A 305 27.35 -9.26 26.55
C LEU A 305 28.44 -9.76 27.51
N SER A 306 28.96 -10.96 27.23
CA SER A 306 30.24 -11.39 27.79
C SER A 306 31.36 -10.50 27.23
N ALA A 307 32.13 -9.94 28.16
CA ALA A 307 33.38 -9.23 27.90
C ALA A 307 34.54 -10.21 27.62
#